data_AF-A0A0J6VG10-F1
#
_entry.id   AF-A0A0J6VG10-F1
#
_cell.length_a   1.000
_cell.length_b   1.000
_cell.length_c   1.000
_cell.angle_alpha   90.00
_cell.angle_beta   90.00
_cell.angle_gamma   90.00
#
_symmetry.space_group_name_H-M   'P 1'
#
loop_
_entity.id
_entity.type
_entity.pdbx_description
1 polymer ?
#
loop_
_entity_poly.entity_id
_entity_poly.type
_entity_poly.pdbx_seq_one_letter_code
_entity_poly.pdbx_strand_id
1 'polypeptide(L)'
;MTISIPTDLEYLPVHRYARSPRQQTAFERREAARRKAEQRERQREAGVPDPTSIERAIVDALRLYLMKHPPSIDPVELLRYARDLAMSRSYAAHEANPSKPKFERAAVVEAIRKRVLTPPKSSRTAP
;
A
#
# COMPACT_ATOMS: atom_id res chain seq x y z
N MET A 1 61.33 -19.55 -7.24
CA MET A 1 59.94 -19.18 -7.56
C MET A 1 59.56 -17.98 -6.71
N THR A 2 59.64 -16.78 -7.27
CA THR A 2 59.35 -15.51 -6.59
C THR A 2 57.93 -15.08 -6.95
N ILE A 3 57.06 -14.96 -5.93
CA ILE A 3 55.67 -14.53 -6.09
C ILE A 3 55.68 -13.01 -6.17
N SER A 4 55.42 -12.48 -7.37
CA SER A 4 55.21 -11.05 -7.61
C SER A 4 53.81 -10.67 -7.12
N ILE A 5 53.72 -9.98 -5.99
CA ILE A 5 52.48 -9.37 -5.52
C ILE A 5 52.20 -8.18 -6.45
N PRO A 6 51.07 -8.14 -7.18
CA PRO A 6 50.76 -6.99 -8.01
C PRO A 6 50.52 -5.75 -7.13
N THR A 7 51.41 -4.76 -7.23
CA THR A 7 51.40 -3.48 -6.52
C THR A 7 50.49 -2.42 -7.16
N ASP A 8 49.45 -2.83 -7.89
CA ASP A 8 48.48 -1.92 -8.53
C ASP A 8 47.09 -2.05 -7.92
N LEU A 9 47.01 -2.00 -6.59
CA LEU A 9 45.80 -1.53 -5.92
C LEU A 9 45.88 0.00 -5.85
N GLU A 10 45.74 0.65 -7.01
CA GLU A 10 45.52 2.10 -7.09
C GLU A 10 44.33 2.44 -6.18
N TYR A 11 44.63 3.09 -5.05
CA TYR A 11 43.64 3.50 -4.08
C TYR A 11 42.80 4.63 -4.71
N LEU A 12 41.73 4.25 -5.41
CA LEU A 12 40.80 5.22 -5.98
C LEU A 12 40.20 6.03 -4.82
N PRO A 13 40.27 7.38 -4.87
CA PRO A 13 39.76 8.21 -3.78
C PRO A 13 38.28 7.89 -3.55
N VAL A 14 37.90 7.75 -2.27
CA VAL A 14 36.57 7.31 -1.77
C VAL A 14 35.40 8.03 -2.49
N HIS A 15 35.64 9.25 -2.98
CA HIS A 15 34.71 10.07 -3.75
C HIS A 15 34.29 9.48 -5.12
N ARG A 16 35.01 8.51 -5.68
CA ARG A 16 34.58 7.82 -6.92
C ARG A 16 33.40 6.88 -6.72
N TYR A 17 33.17 6.44 -5.47
CA TYR A 17 32.05 5.57 -5.07
C TYR A 17 30.95 6.33 -4.31
N ALA A 18 31.22 7.57 -3.90
CA ALA A 18 30.25 8.43 -3.25
C ALA A 18 29.19 8.87 -4.27
N ARG A 19 27.96 8.37 -4.12
CA ARG A 19 26.83 8.86 -4.92
C ARG A 19 26.67 10.35 -4.71
N SER A 20 26.44 11.10 -5.78
CA SER A 20 26.06 12.50 -5.64
C SER A 20 24.76 12.61 -4.83
N PRO A 21 24.51 13.72 -4.10
CA PRO A 21 23.30 13.87 -3.29
C PRO A 21 22.01 13.58 -4.08
N ARG A 22 21.96 13.98 -5.37
CA ARG A 22 20.83 13.67 -6.27
C ARG A 22 20.70 12.18 -6.58
N GLN A 23 21.82 11.48 -6.81
CA GLN A 23 21.82 10.03 -7.03
C GLN A 23 21.44 9.27 -5.76
N GLN A 24 21.82 9.78 -4.59
CA GLN A 24 21.45 9.23 -3.30
C GLN A 24 19.95 9.37 -3.05
N THR A 25 19.37 10.56 -3.24
CA THR A 25 17.90 10.75 -3.14
C THR A 25 17.14 9.89 -4.15
N ALA A 26 17.63 9.77 -5.39
CA ALA A 26 17.00 8.92 -6.41
C ALA A 26 17.04 7.43 -6.02
N PHE A 27 18.15 6.97 -5.46
CA PHE A 27 18.29 5.61 -4.96
C PHE A 27 17.35 5.36 -3.78
N GLU A 28 17.31 6.26 -2.80
CA GLU A 28 16.40 6.17 -1.65
C GLU A 28 14.93 6.10 -2.07
N ARG A 29 14.53 6.89 -3.09
CA ARG A 29 13.17 6.81 -3.65
C ARG A 29 12.89 5.47 -4.29
N ARG A 30 13.84 4.91 -5.04
CA ARG A 30 13.71 3.57 -5.66
C ARG A 30 13.63 2.48 -4.60
N GLU A 31 14.47 2.54 -3.57
CA GLU A 31 14.40 1.60 -2.44
C GLU A 31 13.08 1.70 -1.68
N ALA A 32 12.62 2.92 -1.37
CA ALA A 32 11.35 3.13 -0.69
C ALA A 32 10.16 2.59 -1.54
N ALA A 33 10.19 2.81 -2.85
CA ALA A 33 9.21 2.25 -3.77
C ALA A 33 9.25 0.71 -3.79
N ARG A 34 10.44 0.11 -3.82
CA ARG A 34 10.64 -1.34 -3.77
C ARG A 34 10.10 -1.94 -2.47
N ARG A 35 10.48 -1.40 -1.31
CA ARG A 35 9.98 -1.86 0.00
C ARG A 35 8.47 -1.79 0.09
N LYS A 36 7.86 -0.73 -0.46
CA LYS A 36 6.40 -0.56 -0.49
C LYS A 36 5.74 -1.58 -1.44
N ALA A 37 6.37 -1.89 -2.57
CA ALA A 37 5.89 -2.92 -3.50
C ALA A 37 5.93 -4.31 -2.85
N GLU A 38 7.05 -4.68 -2.23
CA GLU A 38 7.22 -5.93 -1.48
C GLU A 38 6.21 -6.02 -0.32
N GLN A 39 5.97 -4.94 0.41
CA GLN A 39 4.96 -4.91 1.47
C GLN A 39 3.54 -5.18 0.93
N ARG A 40 3.19 -4.58 -0.22
CA ARG A 40 1.90 -4.82 -0.89
C ARG A 40 1.78 -6.22 -1.46
N GLU A 41 2.87 -6.81 -1.89
CA GLU A 41 2.91 -8.20 -2.36
C GLU A 41 2.66 -9.16 -1.21
N ARG A 42 3.36 -9.01 -0.08
CA ARG A 42 3.10 -9.79 1.14
C ARG A 42 1.65 -9.63 1.64
N GLN A 43 1.10 -8.43 1.58
CA GLN A 43 -0.31 -8.19 1.93
C GLN A 43 -1.27 -8.90 0.98
N ARG A 44 -0.97 -8.92 -0.33
CA ARG A 44 -1.75 -9.66 -1.33
C ARG A 44 -1.69 -11.17 -1.08
N GLU A 45 -0.51 -11.72 -0.82
CA GLU A 45 -0.32 -13.14 -0.47
C GLU A 45 -1.09 -13.50 0.82
N ALA A 46 -1.11 -12.60 1.79
CA ALA A 46 -1.85 -12.78 3.05
C ALA A 46 -3.37 -12.55 2.91
N GLY A 47 -3.89 -12.24 1.72
CA GLY A 47 -5.31 -11.95 1.50
C GLY A 47 -5.81 -10.67 2.18
N VAL A 48 -4.90 -9.76 2.55
CA VAL A 48 -5.23 -8.50 3.23
C VAL A 48 -5.48 -7.41 2.19
N PRO A 49 -6.63 -6.71 2.26
CA PRO A 49 -6.92 -5.60 1.35
C PRO A 49 -5.91 -4.44 1.48
N ASP A 50 -5.44 -3.90 0.35
CA ASP A 50 -4.63 -2.67 0.35
C ASP A 50 -5.45 -1.48 0.90
N PRO A 51 -4.84 -0.59 1.72
CA PRO A 51 -5.53 0.56 2.30
C PRO A 51 -6.24 1.47 1.30
N THR A 52 -5.66 1.64 0.11
CA THR A 52 -6.21 2.49 -0.96
C THR A 52 -7.51 1.89 -1.51
N SER A 53 -7.55 0.56 -1.64
CA SER A 53 -8.73 -0.16 -2.11
C SER A 53 -9.89 -0.03 -1.12
N ILE A 54 -9.59 -0.09 0.18
CA ILE A 54 -10.58 0.11 1.25
C ILE A 54 -11.13 1.52 1.25
N GLU A 55 -10.26 2.53 1.14
CA GLU A 55 -10.69 3.93 1.08
C GLU A 55 -11.61 4.20 -0.12
N ARG A 56 -11.26 3.66 -1.29
CA ARG A 56 -12.14 3.71 -2.47
C ARG A 56 -13.48 3.03 -2.23
N ALA A 57 -13.49 1.85 -1.59
CA ALA A 57 -14.73 1.15 -1.26
C ALA A 57 -15.63 1.96 -0.31
N ILE A 58 -15.05 2.63 0.69
CA ILE A 58 -15.80 3.52 1.61
C ILE A 58 -16.39 4.72 0.86
N VAL A 59 -15.60 5.38 0.02
CA VAL A 59 -16.08 6.54 -0.77
C VAL A 59 -17.17 6.14 -1.76
N ASP A 60 -17.02 5.00 -2.43
CA ASP A 60 -18.03 4.51 -3.37
C ASP A 60 -19.31 4.09 -2.64
N ALA A 61 -19.18 3.44 -1.47
CA ALA A 61 -20.31 3.13 -0.61
C ALA A 61 -21.05 4.39 -0.19
N LEU A 62 -20.33 5.45 0.19
CA LEU A 62 -20.91 6.73 0.56
C LEU A 62 -21.68 7.37 -0.60
N ARG A 63 -21.08 7.41 -1.80
CA ARG A 63 -21.76 7.92 -3.00
C ARG A 63 -23.05 7.19 -3.28
N LEU A 64 -23.00 5.85 -3.29
CA LEU A 64 -24.15 5.00 -3.57
C LEU A 64 -25.22 5.11 -2.48
N TYR A 65 -24.82 5.29 -1.22
CA TYR A 65 -25.74 5.49 -0.10
C TYR A 65 -26.46 6.85 -0.24
N LEU A 66 -25.72 7.93 -0.47
CA LEU A 66 -26.27 9.28 -0.65
C LEU A 66 -27.19 9.38 -1.87
N MET A 67 -26.94 8.62 -2.94
CA MET A 67 -27.84 8.54 -4.08
C MET A 67 -29.21 7.93 -3.74
N LYS A 68 -29.28 7.07 -2.71
CA LYS A 68 -30.52 6.41 -2.27
C LYS A 68 -31.21 7.17 -1.13
N HIS A 69 -30.43 7.74 -0.22
CA HIS A 69 -30.89 8.40 0.99
C HIS A 69 -30.18 9.76 1.17
N PRO A 70 -30.65 10.83 0.49
CA PRO A 70 -29.92 12.09 0.43
C PRO A 70 -29.77 12.89 1.74
N PRO A 71 -30.68 12.84 2.75
CA PRO A 71 -30.57 13.73 3.91
C PRO A 71 -29.90 13.11 5.15
N SER A 72 -29.72 11.79 5.24
CA SER A 72 -29.16 11.14 6.43
C SER A 72 -28.17 10.05 6.07
N ILE A 73 -27.13 9.89 6.89
CA ILE A 73 -26.14 8.82 6.77
C ILE A 73 -26.16 8.05 8.08
N ASP A 74 -26.50 6.76 8.04
CA ASP A 74 -26.17 5.83 9.13
C ASP A 74 -24.72 5.32 8.92
N PRO A 75 -23.77 5.69 9.81
CA PRO A 75 -22.38 5.24 9.70
C PRO A 75 -22.23 3.71 9.75
N VAL A 76 -23.09 3.01 10.49
CA VAL A 76 -23.01 1.56 10.63
C VAL A 76 -23.42 0.88 9.33
N GLU A 77 -24.52 1.33 8.72
CA GLU A 77 -24.95 0.83 7.41
C GLU A 77 -23.93 1.15 6.32
N LEU A 78 -23.38 2.37 6.32
CA LEU A 78 -22.34 2.77 5.38
C LEU A 78 -21.14 1.82 5.42
N LEU A 79 -20.63 1.50 6.62
CA LEU A 79 -19.48 0.62 6.78
C LEU A 79 -19.80 -0.84 6.42
N ARG A 80 -21.03 -1.31 6.69
CA ARG A 80 -21.50 -2.62 6.23
C ARG A 80 -21.54 -2.68 4.71
N TYR A 81 -22.04 -1.64 4.07
CA TYR A 81 -22.12 -1.56 2.61
C TYR A 81 -20.73 -1.46 1.97
N ALA A 82 -19.80 -0.71 2.56
CA ALA A 82 -18.41 -0.64 2.12
C ALA A 82 -17.70 -2.00 2.19
N ARG A 83 -17.94 -2.77 3.26
CA ARG A 83 -17.44 -4.15 3.40
C ARG A 83 -17.96 -5.03 2.26
N ASP A 84 -19.28 -5.02 2.03
CA ASP A 84 -19.90 -5.88 1.02
C ASP A 84 -19.44 -5.54 -0.39
N LEU A 85 -19.27 -4.24 -0.68
CA LEU A 85 -18.70 -3.77 -1.93
C LEU A 85 -17.25 -4.22 -2.12
N ALA A 86 -16.42 -4.13 -1.07
CA ALA A 86 -15.04 -4.58 -1.12
C ALA A 86 -14.92 -6.10 -1.34
N MET A 87 -15.75 -6.89 -0.66
CA MET A 87 -15.80 -8.34 -0.83
C MET A 87 -16.26 -8.71 -2.24
N SER A 88 -17.38 -8.13 -2.70
CA SER A 88 -17.93 -8.35 -4.05
C SER A 88 -16.89 -8.06 -5.14
N ARG A 89 -16.17 -6.94 -5.03
CA ARG A 89 -15.07 -6.60 -5.96
C ARG A 89 -13.93 -7.61 -5.92
N SER A 90 -13.60 -8.15 -4.74
CA SER A 90 -12.55 -9.18 -4.63
C SER A 90 -12.96 -10.49 -5.28
N TYR A 91 -14.23 -10.89 -5.12
CA TYR A 91 -14.76 -12.10 -5.76
C TYR A 91 -14.77 -11.95 -7.27
N ALA A 92 -15.30 -10.85 -7.80
CA ALA A 92 -15.29 -10.58 -9.24
C ALA A 92 -13.86 -10.51 -9.80
N ALA A 93 -12.92 -9.92 -9.05
CA ALA A 93 -11.53 -9.86 -9.46
C ALA A 93 -10.85 -11.24 -9.50
N HIS A 94 -11.18 -12.13 -8.57
CA HIS A 94 -10.71 -13.50 -8.54
C HIS A 94 -11.35 -14.36 -9.65
N GLU A 95 -12.64 -14.18 -9.92
CA GLU A 95 -13.31 -14.85 -11.04
C GLU A 95 -12.70 -14.48 -12.39
N ALA A 96 -12.39 -13.18 -12.59
CA ALA A 96 -11.70 -12.72 -13.80
C ALA A 96 -10.22 -13.14 -13.87
N ASN A 97 -9.56 -13.31 -12.71
CA ASN A 97 -8.18 -13.76 -12.63
C ASN A 97 -7.94 -14.53 -11.33
N PRO A 98 -7.85 -15.88 -11.38
CA PRO A 98 -7.70 -16.72 -10.18
C PRO A 98 -6.46 -16.44 -9.34
N SER A 99 -5.44 -15.77 -9.87
CA SER A 99 -4.24 -15.37 -9.12
C SER A 99 -4.51 -14.24 -8.10
N LYS A 100 -5.63 -13.53 -8.21
CA LYS A 100 -5.99 -12.47 -7.26
C LYS A 100 -6.63 -13.07 -6.01
N PRO A 101 -6.31 -12.58 -4.80
CA PRO A 101 -6.88 -13.13 -3.57
C PRO A 101 -8.38 -12.80 -3.46
N LYS A 102 -9.16 -13.77 -2.96
CA LYS A 102 -10.49 -13.49 -2.40
C LYS A 102 -10.30 -12.94 -0.99
N PHE A 103 -11.00 -11.86 -0.66
CA PHE A 103 -10.89 -11.29 0.67
C PHE A 103 -11.84 -11.99 1.64
N GLU A 104 -11.29 -12.36 2.79
CA GLU A 104 -12.07 -12.82 3.93
C GLU A 104 -12.82 -11.66 4.59
N ARG A 105 -14.03 -11.93 5.07
CA ARG A 105 -14.87 -10.91 5.73
C ARG A 105 -14.16 -10.24 6.90
N ALA A 106 -13.50 -11.03 7.74
CA ALA A 106 -12.77 -10.53 8.91
C ALA A 106 -11.61 -9.62 8.50
N ALA A 107 -10.87 -9.97 7.44
CA ALA A 107 -9.77 -9.17 6.93
C ALA A 107 -10.24 -7.80 6.41
N VAL A 108 -11.39 -7.77 5.71
CA VAL A 108 -12.00 -6.52 5.25
C VAL A 108 -12.45 -5.63 6.41
N VAL A 109 -13.10 -6.21 7.42
CA VAL A 109 -13.55 -5.47 8.61
C VAL A 109 -12.36 -4.86 9.36
N GLU A 110 -11.31 -5.62 9.59
CA GLU A 110 -10.10 -5.12 10.26
C GLU A 110 -9.38 -4.06 9.41
N ALA A 111 -9.35 -4.21 8.09
CA ALA A 111 -8.77 -3.20 7.21
C ALA A 111 -9.58 -1.89 7.22
N ILE A 112 -10.92 -1.97 7.22
CA ILE A 112 -11.81 -0.81 7.39
C ILE A 112 -11.56 -0.14 8.73
N ARG A 113 -11.54 -0.92 9.83
CA ARG A 113 -11.28 -0.41 11.18
C ARG A 113 -9.95 0.33 11.24
N LYS A 114 -8.87 -0.28 10.76
CA LYS A 114 -7.55 0.35 10.69
C LYS A 114 -7.58 1.65 9.90
N ARG A 115 -8.27 1.67 8.75
CA ARG A 115 -8.32 2.86 7.89
C ARG A 115 -9.09 4.01 8.54
N VAL A 116 -10.25 3.74 9.11
CA VAL A 116 -11.12 4.74 9.76
C VAL A 116 -10.44 5.32 10.99
N LEU A 117 -9.74 4.51 11.78
CA LEU A 117 -9.01 4.96 12.97
C LEU A 117 -7.65 5.61 12.65
N THR A 118 -7.19 5.56 11.39
CA THR A 118 -5.93 6.19 10.99
C THR A 118 -6.22 7.58 10.41
N PRO A 119 -5.81 8.67 11.09
CA PRO A 119 -6.05 10.02 10.61
C PRO A 119 -5.33 10.27 9.27
N PRO A 120 -5.91 11.09 8.36
CA PRO A 120 -5.24 11.47 7.13
C PRO A 120 -3.94 12.23 7.44
N LYS A 121 -2.90 12.03 6.62
CA LYS A 121 -1.57 12.63 6.86
C LYS A 121 -1.60 14.16 6.98
N SER A 122 -2.57 14.83 6.34
CA SER A 122 -2.76 16.29 6.44
C SER A 122 -3.32 16.76 7.77
N SER A 123 -3.97 15.88 8.54
CA SER A 123 -4.59 16.22 9.84
C SER A 123 -3.66 16.06 11.04
N ARG A 124 -2.47 15.48 10.87
CA ARG A 124 -1.46 15.34 11.95
C ARG A 124 -0.80 16.65 12.38
N THR A 125 -1.12 17.76 11.71
CA THR A 125 -0.59 19.10 11.98
C THR A 125 -1.67 20.04 12.54
N ALA A 126 -2.86 19.55 12.87
CA ALA A 126 -3.84 20.34 13.62
C ALA A 126 -3.58 20.16 15.14
N PRO A 127 -3.43 21.26 15.89
CA PRO A 127 -3.13 21.25 17.32
C PRO A 127 -4.22 20.58 18.16
#